data_AF-A0A5B8UI66-F1
#
_entry.id   AF-A0A5B8UI66-F1
#
_cell.length_a   1.000
_cell.length_b   1.000
_cell.length_c   1.000
_cell.angle_alpha   90.00
_cell.angle_beta   90.00
_cell.angle_gamma   90.00
#
_symmetry.space_group_name_H-M   'P 1'
#
loop_
_entity.id
_entity.type
_entity.pdbx_description
1 polymer ?
#
loop_
_entity_poly.entity_id
_entity_poly.type
_entity_poly.pdbx_seq_one_letter_code
_entity_poly.pdbx_strand_id
1 'polypeptide(L)'
;MKKNLLPAALIFLSTFCFAQNGEDCYDKFFAKGTRVKNTNAITVVANKKEQTLSRFIKANYIAMEEKMALIDVDKDGSKELVLHNFSGGAHCCDELYFFKNIGPNKYELTAKLFAGNTCVSDSLFVFDVHEGFGYFYTCFACGLEKEDKKGQPTGLEYVTSVDLRYRNGRIEVVQGNEALKQKINKNLQYVKKLGWDGGVKEGDFDDGRRKEVALNLAVYYFSFGQNLAATKQLFTTYYPWKDAGKIWKDFVVLLANEKKNMSL
;
A
#
# COMPACT_ATOMS: atom_id res chain seq x y z
N MET A 1 -14.85 -40.23 -22.84
CA MET A 1 -15.29 -38.94 -22.24
C MET A 1 -14.07 -38.23 -21.67
N LYS A 2 -13.51 -37.27 -22.42
CA LYS A 2 -12.38 -36.44 -21.96
C LYS A 2 -12.96 -35.18 -21.32
N LYS A 3 -12.76 -35.02 -20.01
CA LYS A 3 -13.13 -33.78 -19.28
C LYS A 3 -12.09 -32.72 -19.60
N ASN A 4 -12.48 -31.74 -20.42
CA ASN A 4 -11.73 -30.50 -20.60
C ASN A 4 -11.93 -29.63 -19.35
N LEU A 5 -10.90 -29.58 -18.50
CA LEU A 5 -10.77 -28.56 -17.47
C LEU A 5 -10.32 -27.26 -18.16
N LEU A 6 -11.22 -26.28 -18.24
CA LEU A 6 -10.84 -24.91 -18.61
C LEU A 6 -9.92 -24.33 -17.51
N PRO A 7 -8.85 -23.60 -17.87
CA PRO A 7 -8.09 -22.86 -16.89
C PRO A 7 -8.94 -21.68 -16.39
N ALA A 8 -8.99 -21.50 -15.07
CA ALA A 8 -9.56 -20.32 -14.44
C ALA A 8 -8.88 -19.06 -15.01
N ALA A 9 -9.66 -18.21 -15.65
CA ALA A 9 -9.20 -16.91 -16.11
C ALA A 9 -8.80 -16.09 -14.87
N LEU A 10 -7.50 -15.90 -14.66
CA LEU A 10 -7.00 -14.87 -13.75
C LEU A 10 -7.41 -13.52 -14.34
N ILE A 11 -8.38 -12.87 -13.71
CA ILE A 11 -8.75 -11.49 -14.02
C ILE A 11 -7.56 -10.61 -13.63
N PHE A 12 -6.88 -10.07 -14.64
CA PHE A 12 -5.85 -9.04 -14.48
C PHE A 12 -6.53 -7.73 -14.07
N LEU A 13 -6.62 -7.47 -12.76
CA LEU A 13 -6.86 -6.13 -12.22
C LEU A 13 -5.50 -5.46 -12.04
N SER A 14 -4.94 -4.91 -13.11
CA SER A 14 -3.83 -3.94 -13.02
C SER A 14 -4.27 -2.59 -13.58
N THR A 15 -5.48 -2.18 -13.23
CA THR A 15 -6.04 -0.89 -13.60
C THR A 15 -5.95 0.02 -12.39
N PHE A 16 -5.16 1.08 -12.56
CA PHE A 16 -5.06 2.21 -11.66
C PHE A 16 -6.40 2.54 -11.01
N CYS A 17 -6.46 2.47 -9.68
CA CYS A 17 -7.48 3.21 -8.93
C CYS A 17 -7.06 4.68 -8.82
N PHE A 18 -7.01 5.37 -9.95
CA PHE A 18 -7.54 6.73 -9.94
C PHE A 18 -9.02 6.55 -10.27
N ALA A 19 -9.91 7.08 -9.44
CA ALA A 19 -11.36 6.99 -9.61
C ALA A 19 -11.74 7.40 -11.06
N GLN A 20 -11.84 6.42 -11.97
CA GLN A 20 -12.04 6.72 -13.40
C GLN A 20 -13.44 7.31 -13.68
N ASN A 21 -14.34 7.31 -12.70
CA ASN A 21 -15.72 7.82 -12.81
C ASN A 21 -16.18 8.67 -11.60
N GLY A 22 -15.28 9.17 -10.75
CA GLY A 22 -15.66 9.97 -9.58
C GLY A 22 -16.40 9.22 -8.45
N GLU A 23 -16.67 7.92 -8.60
CA GLU A 23 -17.11 7.07 -7.49
C GLU A 23 -15.90 6.64 -6.65
N ASP A 24 -15.93 6.97 -5.37
CA ASP A 24 -14.97 6.53 -4.38
C ASP A 24 -15.05 4.99 -4.22
N CYS A 25 -13.91 4.30 -4.37
CA CYS A 25 -13.80 2.86 -4.20
C CYS A 25 -14.31 2.38 -2.82
N TYR A 26 -14.20 3.22 -1.80
CA TYR A 26 -14.73 2.93 -0.48
C TYR A 26 -16.25 2.94 -0.46
N ASP A 27 -16.92 3.83 -1.20
CA ASP A 27 -18.39 3.82 -1.25
C ASP A 27 -18.90 2.47 -1.77
N LYS A 28 -18.30 1.96 -2.85
CA LYS A 28 -18.65 0.64 -3.39
C LYS A 28 -18.33 -0.50 -2.42
N PHE A 29 -17.20 -0.41 -1.73
CA PHE A 29 -16.81 -1.43 -0.76
C PHE A 29 -17.76 -1.46 0.44
N PHE A 30 -18.01 -0.31 1.07
CA PHE A 30 -18.86 -0.21 2.26
C PHE A 30 -20.35 -0.37 1.96
N ALA A 31 -20.82 -0.07 0.74
CA ALA A 31 -22.20 -0.33 0.32
C ALA A 31 -22.58 -1.82 0.33
N LYS A 32 -21.60 -2.73 0.24
CA LYS A 32 -21.83 -4.18 0.32
C LYS A 32 -22.07 -4.66 1.76
N GLY A 33 -21.66 -3.88 2.74
CA GLY A 33 -21.69 -4.24 4.15
C GLY A 33 -22.97 -3.86 4.87
N THR A 34 -23.17 -4.46 6.05
CA THR A 34 -24.21 -4.02 6.98
C THR A 34 -23.66 -2.87 7.83
N ARG A 35 -24.20 -1.66 7.67
CA ARG A 35 -23.76 -0.47 8.43
C ARG A 35 -23.90 -0.69 9.94
N VAL A 36 -22.87 -0.32 10.68
CA VAL A 36 -22.86 -0.34 12.15
C VAL A 36 -23.60 0.89 12.68
N LYS A 37 -24.69 0.68 13.43
CA LYS A 37 -25.51 1.77 14.00
C LYS A 37 -25.27 2.03 15.49
N ASN A 38 -24.99 0.97 16.27
CA ASN A 38 -24.81 1.06 17.71
C ASN A 38 -23.40 0.62 18.12
N THR A 39 -22.47 1.56 18.14
CA THR A 39 -21.06 1.32 18.49
C THR A 39 -20.84 1.05 20.00
N ASN A 40 -21.85 1.27 20.84
CA ASN A 40 -21.78 0.93 22.27
C ASN A 40 -22.12 -0.55 22.53
N ALA A 41 -22.86 -1.19 21.63
CA ALA A 41 -23.23 -2.61 21.74
C ALA A 41 -22.17 -3.56 21.18
N ILE A 42 -21.14 -3.02 20.50
CA ILE A 42 -20.05 -3.80 19.94
C ILE A 42 -18.83 -3.71 20.85
N THR A 43 -18.28 -4.86 21.19
CA THR A 43 -17.01 -5.00 21.90
C THR A 43 -15.89 -5.27 20.90
N VAL A 44 -14.78 -4.54 21.02
CA VAL A 44 -13.56 -4.78 20.27
C VAL A 44 -12.40 -5.12 21.20
N VAL A 45 -11.57 -6.06 20.77
CA VAL A 45 -10.30 -6.41 21.41
C VAL A 45 -9.18 -5.89 20.51
N ALA A 46 -8.43 -4.90 21.00
CA ALA A 46 -7.28 -4.34 20.29
C ALA A 46 -6.09 -4.27 21.25
N ASN A 47 -4.91 -4.73 20.81
CA ASN A 47 -3.71 -4.79 21.65
C ASN A 47 -3.96 -5.49 23.00
N LYS A 48 -4.69 -6.62 22.97
CA LYS A 48 -5.11 -7.41 24.15
C LYS A 48 -5.97 -6.65 25.17
N LYS A 49 -6.53 -5.50 24.81
CA LYS A 49 -7.45 -4.72 25.64
C LYS A 49 -8.85 -4.78 25.05
N GLU A 50 -9.80 -5.14 25.90
CA GLU A 50 -11.22 -5.17 25.57
C GLU A 50 -11.86 -3.80 25.88
N GLN A 51 -12.62 -3.28 24.93
CA GLN A 51 -13.35 -2.02 25.07
C GLN A 51 -14.54 -1.97 24.11
N THR A 52 -15.46 -1.02 24.29
CA THR A 52 -16.51 -0.78 23.30
C THR A 52 -15.92 -0.18 22.02
N LEU A 53 -16.57 -0.42 20.89
CA LEU A 53 -16.18 0.18 19.61
C LEU A 53 -16.20 1.71 19.69
N SER A 54 -17.19 2.31 20.37
CA SER A 54 -17.22 3.76 20.61
C SER A 54 -15.98 4.28 21.35
N ARG A 55 -15.50 3.55 22.37
CA ARG A 55 -14.28 3.93 23.10
C ARG A 55 -13.03 3.80 22.23
N PHE A 56 -12.96 2.75 21.41
CA PHE A 56 -11.86 2.57 20.45
C PHE A 56 -11.80 3.71 19.43
N ILE A 57 -12.94 4.06 18.81
CA ILE A 57 -13.05 5.18 17.85
C ILE A 57 -12.54 6.47 18.47
N LYS A 58 -13.04 6.83 19.66
CA LYS A 58 -12.64 8.04 20.36
C LYS A 58 -11.15 8.06 20.71
N ALA A 59 -10.59 6.92 21.12
CA ALA A 59 -9.19 6.81 21.50
C ALA A 59 -8.21 6.93 20.32
N ASN A 60 -8.65 6.61 19.10
CA ASN A 60 -7.84 6.64 17.89
C ASN A 60 -8.15 7.86 16.99
N TYR A 61 -8.95 8.82 17.46
CA TYR A 61 -9.34 10.01 16.70
C TYR A 61 -9.89 9.69 15.30
N ILE A 62 -10.64 8.60 15.18
CA ILE A 62 -11.34 8.26 13.95
C ILE A 62 -12.47 9.30 13.81
N ALA A 63 -12.44 10.07 12.72
CA ALA A 63 -13.29 11.25 12.54
C ALA A 63 -14.63 10.85 11.89
N MET A 64 -15.74 11.46 12.34
CA MET A 64 -17.15 11.08 12.09
C MET A 64 -17.63 10.95 10.62
N GLU A 65 -16.79 11.17 9.61
CA GLU A 65 -17.05 10.77 8.20
C GLU A 65 -16.78 9.25 7.97
N GLU A 66 -16.74 8.49 9.07
CA GLU A 66 -16.42 7.07 9.15
C GLU A 66 -17.34 6.21 8.29
N LYS A 67 -16.72 5.43 7.41
CA LYS A 67 -17.37 4.25 6.85
C LYS A 67 -17.09 3.09 7.79
N MET A 68 -18.15 2.54 8.37
CA MET A 68 -18.09 1.38 9.25
C MET A 68 -19.16 0.37 8.85
N ALA A 69 -18.73 -0.86 8.58
CA ALA A 69 -19.65 -1.92 8.20
C ALA A 69 -19.18 -3.30 8.64
N LEU A 70 -20.14 -4.20 8.76
CA LEU A 70 -19.92 -5.63 8.83
C LEU A 70 -19.90 -6.20 7.40
N ILE A 71 -18.75 -6.68 6.95
CA ILE A 71 -18.50 -7.16 5.58
C ILE A 71 -17.84 -8.53 5.69
N ASP A 72 -18.33 -9.52 4.94
CA ASP A 72 -17.62 -10.79 4.74
C ASP A 72 -16.56 -10.58 3.65
N VAL A 73 -15.35 -10.17 4.07
CA VAL A 73 -14.34 -9.62 3.17
C VAL A 73 -13.74 -10.73 2.31
N ASP A 74 -13.47 -11.89 2.89
CA ASP A 74 -12.82 -13.02 2.21
C ASP A 74 -13.78 -14.16 1.80
N LYS A 75 -15.08 -13.96 2.01
CA LYS A 75 -16.17 -14.87 1.59
C LYS A 75 -16.15 -16.20 2.33
N ASP A 76 -15.74 -16.20 3.60
CA ASP A 76 -15.72 -17.37 4.47
C ASP A 76 -17.06 -17.60 5.22
N GLY A 77 -18.01 -16.68 5.07
CA GLY A 77 -19.33 -16.71 5.71
C GLY A 77 -19.40 -16.02 7.07
N SER A 78 -18.26 -15.60 7.63
CA SER A 78 -18.16 -14.71 8.78
C SER A 78 -18.02 -13.26 8.29
N LYS A 79 -18.67 -12.32 8.99
CA LYS A 79 -18.49 -10.89 8.69
C LYS A 79 -17.42 -10.30 9.60
N GLU A 80 -16.45 -9.62 9.02
CA GLU A 80 -15.52 -8.73 9.70
C GLU A 80 -16.18 -7.39 9.99
N LEU A 81 -15.79 -6.77 11.10
CA LEU A 81 -16.00 -5.35 11.31
C LEU A 81 -14.85 -4.60 10.61
N VAL A 82 -15.18 -3.73 9.66
CA VAL A 82 -14.21 -2.90 8.95
C VAL A 82 -14.51 -1.43 9.23
N LEU A 83 -13.47 -0.67 9.57
CA LEU A 83 -13.53 0.78 9.74
C LEU A 83 -12.58 1.42 8.73
N HIS A 84 -13.03 2.50 8.12
CA HIS A 84 -12.20 3.43 7.35
C HIS A 84 -12.17 4.79 8.05
N ASN A 85 -10.97 5.35 8.13
CA ASN A 85 -10.70 6.69 8.59
C ASN A 85 -9.86 7.41 7.54
N PHE A 86 -9.96 8.74 7.51
CA PHE A 86 -9.09 9.58 6.73
C PHE A 86 -8.44 10.60 7.66
N SER A 87 -7.11 10.58 7.76
CA SER A 87 -6.40 11.41 8.74
C SER A 87 -6.42 12.92 8.41
N GLY A 88 -6.74 13.29 7.16
CA GLY A 88 -6.68 14.67 6.67
C GLY A 88 -5.26 15.23 6.50
N GLY A 89 -5.15 16.38 5.83
CA GLY A 89 -3.88 17.10 5.60
C GLY A 89 -3.30 16.95 4.18
N ALA A 90 -2.22 17.69 3.87
CA ALA A 90 -1.58 17.70 2.55
C ALA A 90 -0.81 16.39 2.21
N HIS A 91 -0.61 15.53 3.21
CA HIS A 91 0.08 14.22 3.15
C HIS A 91 -0.75 13.18 3.92
N CYS A 92 -2.06 13.25 3.75
CA CYS A 92 -3.06 12.44 4.43
C CYS A 92 -2.92 10.95 4.10
N CYS A 93 -3.36 10.09 5.02
CA CYS A 93 -3.40 8.66 4.78
C CYS A 93 -4.80 8.13 5.06
N ASP A 94 -5.23 7.17 4.24
CA ASP A 94 -6.32 6.29 4.61
C ASP A 94 -5.84 5.37 5.73
N GLU A 95 -6.71 5.17 6.71
CA GLU A 95 -6.54 4.13 7.70
C GLU A 95 -7.67 3.12 7.56
N LEU A 96 -7.32 1.85 7.37
CA LEU A 96 -8.27 0.74 7.41
C LEU A 96 -7.99 -0.13 8.62
N TYR A 97 -9.04 -0.44 9.38
CA TYR A 97 -8.97 -1.34 10.51
C TYR A 97 -9.87 -2.55 10.24
N PHE A 98 -9.31 -3.74 10.37
CA PHE A 98 -10.02 -5.00 10.18
C PHE A 98 -10.12 -5.74 11.50
N PHE A 99 -11.34 -6.06 11.90
CA PHE A 99 -11.61 -6.84 13.09
C PHE A 99 -12.32 -8.14 12.74
N LYS A 100 -11.72 -9.27 13.12
CA LYS A 100 -12.31 -10.59 12.97
C LYS A 100 -13.41 -10.80 14.01
N ASN A 101 -14.52 -11.43 13.63
CA ASN A 101 -15.55 -11.86 14.57
C ASN A 101 -15.03 -13.00 15.48
N ILE A 102 -15.12 -12.81 16.79
CA ILE A 102 -14.72 -13.80 17.81
C ILE A 102 -15.87 -14.16 18.77
N GLY A 103 -17.10 -13.72 18.46
CA GLY A 103 -18.29 -14.01 19.25
C GLY A 103 -19.42 -13.01 18.98
N PRO A 104 -20.60 -13.23 19.57
CA PRO A 104 -21.74 -12.32 19.41
C PRO A 104 -21.36 -10.88 19.78
N ASN A 105 -21.43 -9.97 18.79
CA ASN A 105 -21.04 -8.57 18.92
C ASN A 105 -19.62 -8.32 19.46
N LYS A 106 -18.71 -9.29 19.32
CA LYS A 106 -17.33 -9.21 19.81
C LYS A 106 -16.34 -9.45 18.67
N TYR A 107 -15.44 -8.50 18.45
CA TYR A 107 -14.48 -8.53 17.35
C TYR A 107 -13.05 -8.29 17.84
N GLU A 108 -12.05 -8.88 17.21
CA GLU A 108 -10.62 -8.70 17.53
C GLU A 108 -9.91 -8.01 16.37
N LEU A 109 -9.13 -6.95 16.64
CA LEU A 109 -8.33 -6.25 15.64
C LEU A 109 -7.23 -7.19 15.14
N THR A 110 -7.28 -7.53 13.85
CA THR A 110 -6.31 -8.45 13.24
C THR A 110 -5.40 -7.79 12.21
N ALA A 111 -5.82 -6.66 11.63
CA ALA A 111 -4.97 -5.88 10.73
C ALA A 111 -5.30 -4.39 10.80
N LYS A 112 -4.27 -3.56 10.65
CA LYS A 112 -4.37 -2.13 10.36
C LYS A 112 -3.55 -1.83 9.11
N LEU A 113 -4.16 -1.14 8.14
CA LEU A 113 -3.42 -0.50 7.05
C LEU A 113 -3.32 0.98 7.35
N PHE A 114 -2.11 1.51 7.32
CA PHE A 114 -1.80 2.91 7.53
C PHE A 114 -0.85 3.40 6.44
N ALA A 115 -1.33 3.61 5.23
CA ALA A 115 -0.64 4.49 4.29
C ALA A 115 -1.55 4.79 3.10
N GLY A 116 -1.49 6.06 2.68
CA GLY A 116 -1.89 6.52 1.36
C GLY A 116 -3.27 6.15 0.86
N ASN A 117 -3.48 6.49 -0.40
CA ASN A 117 -4.68 6.11 -1.14
C ASN A 117 -4.76 4.59 -1.17
N THR A 118 -5.67 3.99 -0.39
CA THR A 118 -5.93 2.55 -0.48
C THR A 118 -7.18 2.28 -1.31
N CYS A 119 -7.03 1.66 -2.47
CA CYS A 119 -8.21 1.27 -3.23
C CYS A 119 -8.71 -0.11 -2.82
N VAL A 120 -10.00 -0.24 -2.51
CA VAL A 120 -10.59 -1.52 -2.09
C VAL A 120 -11.54 -2.07 -3.15
N SER A 121 -11.31 -3.32 -3.55
CA SER A 121 -12.21 -4.08 -4.41
C SER A 121 -12.34 -5.52 -3.92
N ASP A 122 -13.48 -5.80 -3.25
CA ASP A 122 -13.73 -7.08 -2.57
C ASP A 122 -12.65 -7.38 -1.52
N SER A 123 -11.89 -8.47 -1.68
CA SER A 123 -10.79 -8.85 -0.79
C SER A 123 -9.44 -8.31 -1.23
N LEU A 124 -9.37 -7.57 -2.34
CA LEU A 124 -8.14 -6.98 -2.87
C LEU A 124 -8.02 -5.51 -2.48
N PHE A 125 -6.83 -5.13 -2.05
CA PHE A 125 -6.49 -3.80 -1.59
C PHE A 125 -5.23 -3.34 -2.31
N VAL A 126 -5.24 -2.15 -2.88
CA VAL A 126 -4.02 -1.53 -3.44
C VAL A 126 -3.44 -0.62 -2.37
N PHE A 127 -2.23 -0.89 -1.92
CA PHE A 127 -1.53 -0.07 -0.91
C PHE A 127 -0.43 0.75 -1.58
N ASP A 128 -0.56 2.07 -1.55
CA ASP A 128 0.44 2.97 -2.14
C ASP A 128 1.55 3.31 -1.14
N VAL A 129 2.76 2.86 -1.40
CA VAL A 129 3.95 3.18 -0.60
C VAL A 129 4.46 4.61 -0.85
N HIS A 130 3.85 5.36 -1.78
CA HIS A 130 4.23 6.73 -2.08
C HIS A 130 4.19 7.64 -0.85
N GLU A 131 3.19 7.50 0.03
CA GLU A 131 3.11 8.36 1.21
C GLU A 131 4.32 8.20 2.12
N GLY A 132 4.73 6.96 2.38
CA GLY A 132 5.91 6.66 3.18
C GLY A 132 7.20 7.21 2.57
N PHE A 133 7.33 7.08 1.25
CA PHE A 133 8.51 7.49 0.48
C PHE A 133 8.42 8.90 -0.11
N GLY A 134 7.37 9.66 0.19
CA GLY A 134 7.04 10.92 -0.49
C GLY A 134 8.17 11.94 -0.40
N TYR A 135 8.78 12.03 0.79
CA TYR A 135 9.88 12.92 1.13
C TYR A 135 11.28 12.28 1.03
N PHE A 136 11.41 11.13 0.36
CA PHE A 136 12.70 10.44 0.26
C PHE A 136 13.68 11.23 -0.63
N TYR A 137 14.41 12.16 -0.01
CA TYR A 137 15.37 13.09 -0.62
C TYR A 137 14.79 14.04 -1.66
N THR A 138 13.49 14.28 -1.67
CA THR A 138 12.87 15.24 -2.58
C THR A 138 11.61 15.82 -1.95
N CYS A 139 11.01 16.82 -2.59
CA CYS A 139 9.72 17.33 -2.13
C CYS A 139 8.62 16.28 -2.32
N PHE A 140 7.58 16.30 -1.49
CA PHE A 140 6.54 15.27 -1.53
C PHE A 140 5.89 15.07 -2.90
N ALA A 141 5.53 16.16 -3.58
CA ALA A 141 4.92 16.10 -4.91
C ALA A 141 5.95 15.92 -6.04
N CYS A 142 7.24 16.08 -5.74
CA CYS A 142 8.32 16.00 -6.71
C CYS A 142 8.60 14.53 -7.05
N GLY A 143 9.02 14.32 -8.30
CA GLY A 143 9.39 13.04 -8.85
C GLY A 143 9.99 13.22 -10.23
N LEU A 144 10.58 12.14 -10.76
CA LEU A 144 11.07 12.15 -12.13
C LEU A 144 9.92 12.33 -13.13
N GLU A 145 10.12 13.24 -14.08
CA GLU A 145 9.13 13.51 -15.10
C GLU A 145 8.98 12.32 -16.06
N LYS A 146 7.73 12.08 -16.47
CA LYS A 146 7.36 11.04 -17.44
C LYS A 146 7.55 11.48 -18.88
N GLU A 147 7.79 12.76 -19.08
CA GLU A 147 8.10 13.35 -20.36
C GLU A 147 9.47 14.01 -20.26
N ASP A 148 10.22 13.98 -21.35
CA ASP A 148 11.45 14.75 -21.45
C ASP A 148 11.13 16.23 -21.71
N LYS A 149 12.17 17.06 -21.82
CA LYS A 149 12.03 18.50 -22.10
C LYS A 149 11.34 18.83 -23.43
N LYS A 150 11.10 17.83 -24.30
CA LYS A 150 10.42 17.95 -25.58
C LYS A 150 9.00 17.36 -25.53
N GLY A 151 8.50 17.00 -24.35
CA GLY A 151 7.20 16.36 -24.16
C GLY A 151 7.17 14.90 -24.61
N GLN A 152 8.32 14.25 -24.85
CA GLN A 152 8.36 12.86 -25.29
C GLN A 152 8.36 11.90 -24.10
N PRO A 153 7.58 10.80 -24.14
CA PRO A 153 7.55 9.85 -23.05
C PRO A 153 8.95 9.29 -22.72
N THR A 154 9.36 9.40 -21.45
CA THR A 154 10.62 8.84 -20.95
C THR A 154 10.57 7.31 -20.84
N GLY A 155 9.37 6.75 -20.90
CA GLY A 155 9.10 5.32 -20.69
C GLY A 155 9.02 4.92 -19.22
N LEU A 156 9.10 5.87 -18.28
CA LEU A 156 8.92 5.64 -16.85
C LEU A 156 7.46 5.31 -16.52
N GLU A 157 7.26 4.19 -15.81
CA GLU A 157 5.93 3.71 -15.40
C GLU A 157 5.70 3.95 -13.91
N TYR A 158 4.46 4.24 -13.48
CA TYR A 158 4.20 4.38 -12.04
C TYR A 158 4.27 3.01 -11.38
N VAL A 159 5.20 2.87 -10.43
CA VAL A 159 5.36 1.68 -9.59
C VAL A 159 5.48 2.14 -8.15
N THR A 160 4.32 2.41 -7.54
CA THR A 160 4.22 2.91 -6.16
C THR A 160 3.34 2.06 -5.27
N SER A 161 2.65 1.06 -5.83
CA SER A 161 1.67 0.29 -5.07
C SER A 161 2.01 -1.19 -4.95
N VAL A 162 1.58 -1.77 -3.83
CA VAL A 162 1.62 -3.19 -3.52
C VAL A 162 0.19 -3.70 -3.46
N ASP A 163 -0.08 -4.80 -4.17
CA ASP A 163 -1.36 -5.48 -4.07
C ASP A 163 -1.40 -6.32 -2.80
N LEU A 164 -2.44 -6.13 -1.99
CA LEU A 164 -2.71 -6.84 -0.75
C LEU A 164 -4.04 -7.59 -0.85
N ARG A 165 -4.19 -8.64 -0.05
CA ARG A 165 -5.40 -9.44 0.05
C ARG A 165 -5.76 -9.71 1.49
N TYR A 166 -7.02 -9.52 1.86
CA TYR A 166 -7.54 -10.02 3.13
C TYR A 166 -7.97 -11.49 3.00
N ARG A 167 -7.49 -12.34 3.90
CA ARG A 167 -7.84 -13.77 3.93
C ARG A 167 -7.62 -14.36 5.32
N ASN A 168 -8.56 -15.15 5.81
CA ASN A 168 -8.53 -15.86 7.09
C ASN A 168 -8.19 -14.93 8.27
N GLY A 169 -8.74 -13.72 8.26
CA GLY A 169 -8.50 -12.75 9.32
C GLY A 169 -7.20 -11.95 9.19
N ARG A 170 -6.41 -12.09 8.12
CA ARG A 170 -5.12 -11.38 7.97
C ARG A 170 -4.97 -10.72 6.60
N ILE A 171 -4.12 -9.70 6.53
CA ILE A 171 -3.66 -9.13 5.27
C ILE A 171 -2.43 -9.90 4.79
N GLU A 172 -2.43 -10.26 3.52
CA GLU A 172 -1.34 -10.95 2.83
C GLU A 172 -0.90 -10.12 1.62
N VAL A 173 0.39 -10.12 1.30
CA VAL A 173 0.86 -9.54 0.03
C VAL A 173 0.49 -10.47 -1.11
N VAL A 174 -0.09 -9.91 -2.17
CA VAL A 174 -0.26 -10.61 -3.44
C VAL A 174 1.08 -10.65 -4.15
N GLN A 175 1.54 -11.85 -4.50
CA GLN A 175 2.83 -12.02 -5.15
C GLN A 175 2.84 -11.29 -6.51
N GLY A 176 3.90 -10.51 -6.72
CA GLY A 176 4.16 -9.81 -7.98
C GLY A 176 4.39 -10.79 -9.13
N ASN A 177 3.98 -10.37 -10.33
CA ASN A 177 4.17 -11.13 -11.56
C ASN A 177 5.39 -10.63 -12.36
N GLU A 178 5.71 -11.34 -13.44
CA GLU A 178 6.85 -10.98 -14.30
C GLU A 178 6.69 -9.60 -14.96
N ALA A 179 5.46 -9.20 -15.29
CA ALA A 179 5.20 -7.87 -15.87
C ALA A 179 5.56 -6.75 -14.89
N LEU A 180 5.18 -6.86 -13.61
CA LEU A 180 5.59 -5.91 -12.57
C LEU A 180 7.11 -5.87 -12.42
N LYS A 181 7.75 -7.04 -12.44
CA LYS A 181 9.21 -7.16 -12.37
C LYS A 181 9.91 -6.45 -13.53
N GLN A 182 9.37 -6.59 -14.74
CA GLN A 182 9.89 -5.92 -15.94
C GLN A 182 9.76 -4.40 -15.84
N LYS A 183 8.62 -3.89 -15.34
CA LYS A 183 8.41 -2.44 -15.11
C LYS A 183 9.44 -1.89 -14.12
N ILE A 184 9.61 -2.56 -12.98
CA ILE A 184 10.60 -2.21 -11.96
C ILE A 184 12.01 -2.12 -12.58
N ASN A 185 12.43 -3.17 -13.30
CA ASN A 185 13.76 -3.20 -13.91
C ASN A 185 13.94 -2.10 -14.96
N LYS A 186 12.92 -1.84 -15.78
CA LYS A 186 12.94 -0.78 -16.80
C LYS A 186 13.07 0.61 -16.18
N ASN A 187 12.29 0.88 -15.13
CA ASN A 187 12.39 2.14 -14.38
C ASN A 187 13.77 2.33 -13.75
N LEU A 188 14.26 1.31 -13.02
CA LEU A 188 15.58 1.37 -12.40
C LEU A 188 16.71 1.53 -13.43
N GLN A 189 16.60 0.88 -14.59
CA GLN A 189 17.55 1.04 -15.68
C GLN A 189 17.49 2.47 -16.28
N TYR A 190 16.30 3.05 -16.41
CA TYR A 190 16.14 4.44 -16.85
C TYR A 190 16.82 5.40 -15.89
N VAL A 191 16.56 5.29 -14.58
CA VAL A 191 17.18 6.14 -13.55
C VAL A 191 18.71 6.03 -13.59
N LYS A 192 19.25 4.81 -13.75
CA LYS A 192 20.70 4.60 -13.92
C LYS A 192 21.26 5.33 -15.14
N LYS A 193 20.54 5.31 -16.28
CA LYS A 193 20.97 5.93 -17.55
C LYS A 193 21.03 7.45 -17.51
N LEU A 194 20.25 8.09 -16.64
CA LEU A 194 20.26 9.55 -16.52
C LEU A 194 21.65 10.11 -16.17
N GLY A 195 22.51 9.29 -15.56
CA GLY A 195 23.86 9.69 -15.19
C GLY A 195 23.84 10.67 -14.03
N TRP A 196 24.60 10.36 -12.98
CA TRP A 196 24.69 11.20 -11.80
C TRP A 196 25.96 10.90 -11.05
N ASP A 197 26.37 11.80 -10.16
CA ASP A 197 27.51 11.63 -9.27
C ASP A 197 27.08 11.34 -7.82
N GLY A 198 25.77 11.34 -7.51
CA GLY A 198 25.23 11.21 -6.15
C GLY A 198 25.44 12.46 -5.28
N GLY A 199 25.75 13.61 -5.90
CA GLY A 199 26.25 14.83 -5.26
C GLY A 199 25.21 15.74 -4.62
N VAL A 200 24.44 15.24 -3.66
CA VAL A 200 23.51 16.08 -2.88
C VAL A 200 24.09 16.25 -1.49
N LYS A 201 24.18 17.50 -1.01
CA LYS A 201 24.64 17.77 0.35
C LYS A 201 23.55 17.33 1.32
N GLU A 202 23.94 17.08 2.56
CA GLU A 202 22.98 16.77 3.61
C GLU A 202 21.94 17.90 3.74
N GLY A 203 20.65 17.56 3.58
CA GLY A 203 19.54 18.52 3.61
C GLY A 203 19.05 19.02 2.25
N ASP A 204 19.77 18.74 1.16
CA ASP A 204 19.32 19.12 -0.18
C ASP A 204 18.32 18.10 -0.75
N PHE A 205 17.31 18.60 -1.47
CA PHE A 205 16.42 17.78 -2.30
C PHE A 205 17.06 17.50 -3.67
N ASP A 206 16.83 16.31 -4.20
CA ASP A 206 17.12 15.96 -5.60
C ASP A 206 15.88 16.07 -6.49
N ASP A 207 16.09 15.78 -7.78
CA ASP A 207 15.08 15.81 -8.84
C ASP A 207 14.11 14.60 -8.82
N GLY A 208 14.10 13.84 -7.73
CA GLY A 208 13.22 12.69 -7.52
C GLY A 208 13.84 11.34 -7.87
N ARG A 209 15.10 11.28 -8.31
CA ARG A 209 15.77 10.02 -8.67
C ARG A 209 15.85 9.03 -7.51
N ARG A 210 16.20 9.49 -6.32
CA ARG A 210 16.30 8.61 -5.13
C ARG A 210 14.94 8.08 -4.73
N LYS A 211 13.93 8.94 -4.75
CA LYS A 211 12.54 8.57 -4.51
C LYS A 211 12.06 7.52 -5.51
N GLU A 212 12.30 7.72 -6.80
CA GLU A 212 11.90 6.76 -7.83
C GLU A 212 12.57 5.39 -7.62
N VAL A 213 13.87 5.37 -7.30
CA VAL A 213 14.57 4.12 -6.97
C VAL A 213 13.97 3.47 -5.73
N ALA A 214 13.73 4.24 -4.67
CA ALA A 214 13.18 3.73 -3.43
C ALA A 214 11.77 3.13 -3.60
N LEU A 215 10.88 3.80 -4.35
CA LEU A 215 9.52 3.33 -4.65
C LEU A 215 9.55 1.97 -5.37
N ASN A 216 10.33 1.87 -6.46
CA ASN A 216 10.45 0.63 -7.22
C ASN A 216 11.04 -0.52 -6.37
N LEU A 217 12.02 -0.22 -5.50
CA LEU A 217 12.61 -1.21 -4.61
C LEU A 217 11.67 -1.63 -3.47
N ALA A 218 10.87 -0.71 -2.92
CA ALA A 218 9.87 -1.03 -1.91
C ALA A 218 8.78 -1.96 -2.48
N VAL A 219 8.25 -1.63 -3.67
CA VAL A 219 7.29 -2.50 -4.36
C VAL A 219 7.92 -3.86 -4.69
N TYR A 220 9.18 -3.89 -5.14
CA TYR A 220 9.90 -5.15 -5.35
C TYR A 220 10.01 -5.97 -4.07
N TYR A 221 10.45 -5.35 -2.98
CA TYR A 221 10.64 -6.01 -1.70
C TYR A 221 9.34 -6.68 -1.24
N PHE A 222 8.23 -5.94 -1.17
CA PHE A 222 6.97 -6.52 -0.70
C PHE A 222 6.43 -7.57 -1.66
N SER A 223 6.39 -7.28 -2.97
CA SER A 223 5.74 -8.14 -3.96
C SER A 223 6.52 -9.43 -4.28
N PHE A 224 7.84 -9.47 -4.02
CA PHE A 224 8.70 -10.62 -4.33
C PHE A 224 9.33 -11.23 -3.06
N GLY A 225 8.52 -11.40 -2.02
CA GLY A 225 8.83 -12.26 -0.87
C GLY A 225 9.64 -11.61 0.24
N GLN A 226 9.63 -10.28 0.35
CA GLN A 226 10.31 -9.52 1.41
C GLN A 226 11.81 -9.86 1.52
N ASN A 227 12.43 -10.15 0.37
CA ASN A 227 13.83 -10.58 0.31
C ASN A 227 14.77 -9.37 0.24
N LEU A 228 15.31 -9.00 1.39
CA LEU A 228 16.21 -7.85 1.49
C LEU A 228 17.52 -8.05 0.71
N ALA A 229 18.04 -9.27 0.63
CA ALA A 229 19.27 -9.58 -0.11
C ALA A 229 19.09 -9.38 -1.62
N ALA A 230 17.98 -9.92 -2.17
CA ALA A 230 17.63 -9.72 -3.58
C ALA A 230 17.34 -8.24 -3.89
N THR A 231 16.63 -7.55 -2.99
CA THR A 231 16.35 -6.10 -3.13
C THR A 231 17.64 -5.29 -3.14
N LYS A 232 18.60 -5.63 -2.25
CA LYS A 232 19.93 -5.01 -2.22
C LYS A 232 20.70 -5.24 -3.51
N GLN A 233 20.61 -6.44 -4.08
CA GLN A 233 21.25 -6.75 -5.35
C GLN A 233 20.71 -5.88 -6.50
N LEU A 234 19.39 -5.66 -6.56
CA LEU A 234 18.80 -4.71 -7.52
C LEU A 234 19.32 -3.29 -7.27
N PHE A 235 19.30 -2.83 -6.02
CA PHE A 235 19.83 -1.52 -5.65
C PHE A 235 21.28 -1.33 -6.11
N THR A 236 22.19 -2.26 -5.78
CA THR A 236 23.59 -2.17 -6.18
C THR A 236 23.77 -2.23 -7.70
N THR A 237 22.91 -2.96 -8.41
CA THR A 237 22.95 -3.05 -9.88
C THR A 237 22.59 -1.72 -10.55
N TYR A 238 21.61 -1.00 -9.99
CA TYR A 238 21.00 0.16 -10.63
C TYR A 238 21.35 1.52 -9.99
N TYR A 239 21.94 1.54 -8.80
CA TYR A 239 22.34 2.74 -8.07
C TYR A 239 23.87 2.74 -7.81
N PRO A 240 24.71 3.08 -8.82
CA PRO A 240 26.16 2.97 -8.72
C PRO A 240 26.84 4.21 -8.11
N TRP A 241 26.09 5.11 -7.46
CA TRP A 241 26.56 6.44 -7.08
C TRP A 241 27.24 6.46 -5.70
N LYS A 242 28.07 7.48 -5.45
CA LYS A 242 28.97 7.56 -4.27
C LYS A 242 28.24 7.51 -2.93
N ASP A 243 26.99 7.94 -2.90
CA ASP A 243 26.12 7.99 -1.74
C ASP A 243 25.33 6.71 -1.49
N ALA A 244 25.52 5.65 -2.30
CA ALA A 244 24.76 4.40 -2.25
C ALA A 244 24.64 3.80 -0.84
N GLY A 245 25.72 3.87 -0.04
CA GLY A 245 25.71 3.39 1.34
C GLY A 245 24.71 4.12 2.24
N LYS A 246 24.62 5.46 2.13
CA LYS A 246 23.68 6.28 2.88
C LYS A 246 22.24 6.00 2.41
N ILE A 247 22.03 6.01 1.10
CA ILE A 247 20.69 5.83 0.52
C ILE A 247 20.12 4.46 0.85
N TRP A 248 20.93 3.41 0.79
CA TRP A 248 20.51 2.07 1.19
C TRP A 248 20.12 2.03 2.67
N LYS A 249 20.92 2.63 3.56
CA LYS A 249 20.62 2.67 4.99
C LYS A 249 19.28 3.35 5.26
N ASP A 250 19.05 4.52 4.67
CA ASP A 250 17.83 5.29 4.88
C ASP A 250 16.61 4.58 4.27
N PHE A 251 16.78 3.96 3.10
CA PHE A 251 15.75 3.12 2.47
C PHE A 251 15.32 1.97 3.40
N VAL A 252 16.27 1.25 4.01
CA VAL A 252 15.94 0.12 4.91
C VAL A 252 15.19 0.58 6.15
N VAL A 253 15.55 1.74 6.72
CA VAL A 253 14.82 2.32 7.86
C VAL A 253 13.37 2.61 7.48
N LEU A 254 13.17 3.24 6.33
CA LEU A 254 11.83 3.62 5.87
C LEU A 254 10.99 2.39 5.49
N LEU A 255 11.60 1.41 4.81
CA LEU A 255 10.97 0.13 4.47
C LEU A 255 10.48 -0.62 5.72
N ALA A 256 11.23 -0.57 6.82
CA ALA A 256 10.81 -1.18 8.08
C ALA A 256 9.61 -0.47 8.72
N ASN A 257 9.45 0.84 8.49
CA ASN A 257 8.25 1.58 8.90
C ASN A 257 7.06 1.20 8.02
N GLU A 258 7.23 1.11 6.70
CA GLU A 258 6.17 0.67 5.80
C GLU A 258 5.67 -0.74 6.11
N LYS A 259 6.58 -1.65 6.48
CA LYS A 259 6.18 -2.99 6.91
C LYS A 259 5.24 -2.95 8.13
N LYS A 260 5.52 -2.08 9.11
CA LYS A 260 4.64 -1.88 10.27
C LYS A 260 3.30 -1.27 9.87
N ASN A 261 3.32 -0.33 8.94
CA ASN A 261 2.13 0.32 8.39
C ASN A 261 1.19 -0.64 7.66
N MET A 262 1.73 -1.71 7.06
CA MET A 262 0.97 -2.75 6.39
C MET A 262 0.54 -3.90 7.34
N SER A 263 0.88 -3.85 8.63
CA SER A 263 0.66 -4.91 9.62
C SER A 263 1.04 -6.32 9.13
N LEU A 264 2.13 -6.44 8.36
CA LEU A 264 2.65 -7.70 7.79
C LEU A 264 3.68 -8.41 8.66
#